data_AF-A0A6P6JU55-F1
#
_entry.id   AF-A0A6P6JU55-F1
#
_cell.length_a   1.000
_cell.length_b   1.000
_cell.length_c   1.000
_cell.angle_alpha   90.00
_cell.angle_beta   90.00
_cell.angle_gamma   90.00
#
_symmetry.space_group_name_H-M   'P 1'
#
loop_
_entity.id
_entity.type
_entity.pdbx_description
1 polymer ?
#
loop_
_entity_poly.entity_id
_entity_poly.type
_entity_poly.pdbx_seq_one_letter_code
_entity_poly.pdbx_strand_id
1 'polypeptide(L)'
;MGGSGSTPQSEKPAPPPPSPEFAKPWRETPWDNKGLLEKNLRELKLSDSNVKYIRILLAGQVGAGKSSFINSVNSVFQRRITTEAIADNAGAGGTSFTKTVSI
;
A
#
# COMPACT_ATOMS: atom_id res chain seq x y z
N MET A 1 5.26 54.35 19.28
CA MET A 1 6.55 53.62 19.38
C MET A 1 6.42 52.63 20.52
N GLY A 2 6.45 51.33 20.24
CA GLY A 2 6.27 50.29 21.26
C GLY A 2 6.40 48.93 20.59
N GLY A 3 7.64 48.44 20.50
CA GLY A 3 7.95 47.15 19.88
C GLY A 3 7.52 46.00 20.78
N SER A 4 6.80 45.04 20.20
CA SER A 4 6.64 43.71 20.81
C SER A 4 7.85 42.88 20.43
N GLY A 5 8.67 42.54 21.43
CA GLY A 5 9.76 41.58 21.29
C GLY A 5 9.19 40.17 21.25
N SER A 6 9.46 39.45 20.15
CA SER A 6 9.19 38.02 20.04
C SER A 6 10.13 37.24 20.93
N THR A 7 9.57 36.45 21.85
CA THR A 7 10.31 35.46 22.64
C THR A 7 10.88 34.38 21.70
N PRO A 8 12.15 33.97 21.82
CA PRO A 8 12.68 32.85 21.03
C PRO A 8 12.03 31.56 21.53
N GLN A 9 11.26 30.92 20.66
CA GLN A 9 10.72 29.59 20.91
C GLN A 9 11.91 28.61 20.87
N SER A 10 12.21 27.98 22.01
CA SER A 10 13.25 26.95 22.11
C SER A 10 12.85 25.77 21.20
N GLU A 11 13.52 25.65 20.05
CA GLU A 11 13.36 24.52 19.14
C GLU A 11 13.86 23.26 19.84
N LYS A 12 12.91 22.44 20.31
CA LYS A 12 13.21 21.11 20.82
C LYS A 12 13.85 20.30 19.68
N PRO A 13 15.00 19.64 19.89
CA PRO A 13 15.65 18.85 18.84
C PRO A 13 14.66 17.82 18.27
N ALA A 14 14.58 17.73 16.95
CA ALA A 14 13.76 16.73 16.28
C ALA A 14 14.14 15.33 16.77
N PRO A 15 13.16 14.44 17.03
CA PRO A 15 13.46 13.07 17.43
C PRO A 15 14.34 12.40 16.36
N PRO A 16 15.27 11.53 16.76
CA PRO A 16 16.10 10.80 15.80
C PRO A 16 15.20 10.00 14.85
N PRO A 17 15.60 9.86 13.57
CA PRO A 17 14.83 9.07 12.62
C PRO A 17 14.62 7.65 13.17
N PRO A 18 13.43 7.06 12.98
CA PRO A 18 13.16 5.71 13.43
C PRO A 18 14.18 4.76 12.82
N SER A 19 14.66 3.81 13.63
CA SER A 19 15.56 2.78 13.12
C SER A 19 14.87 2.01 11.99
N PRO A 20 15.61 1.62 10.93
CA PRO A 20 15.04 0.86 9.83
C PRO A 20 14.35 -0.40 10.36
N GLU A 21 13.14 -0.69 9.88
CA GLU A 21 12.38 -1.90 10.25
C GLU A 21 13.17 -3.19 9.94
N PHE A 22 14.00 -3.14 8.90
CA PHE A 22 14.92 -4.21 8.53
C PHE A 22 16.33 -3.68 8.33
N ALA A 23 17.34 -4.39 8.85
CA ALA A 23 18.76 -4.05 8.65
C ALA A 23 19.20 -4.19 7.17
N LYS A 24 18.53 -5.05 6.41
CA LYS A 24 18.65 -5.21 4.96
C LYS A 24 17.26 -5.38 4.36
N PRO A 25 17.02 -5.00 3.10
CA PRO A 25 15.72 -5.19 2.46
C PRO A 25 15.27 -6.66 2.51
N TRP A 26 13.97 -6.89 2.79
CA TRP A 26 13.36 -8.24 2.77
C TRP A 26 13.55 -8.97 1.43
N ARG A 27 13.60 -8.22 0.33
CA ARG A 27 13.91 -8.73 -1.01
C ARG A 27 14.58 -7.65 -1.84
N GLU A 28 15.60 -8.03 -2.60
CA GLU A 28 16.14 -7.21 -3.68
C GLU A 28 15.08 -7.05 -4.77
N THR A 29 14.56 -5.83 -4.90
CA THR A 29 13.54 -5.53 -5.91
C THR A 29 14.12 -4.53 -6.90
N PRO A 30 14.16 -4.87 -8.20
CA PRO A 30 14.73 -3.99 -9.22
C PRO A 30 13.75 -2.85 -9.56
N TRP A 31 13.58 -1.92 -8.62
CA TRP A 31 12.66 -0.78 -8.77
C TRP A 31 13.00 0.11 -9.96
N ASP A 32 14.27 0.14 -10.38
CA ASP A 32 14.74 0.90 -11.54
C ASP A 32 14.21 0.33 -12.86
N ASN A 33 13.75 -0.93 -12.88
CA ASN A 33 13.22 -1.59 -14.07
C ASN A 33 11.77 -2.07 -13.88
N LYS A 34 10.88 -1.11 -13.60
CA LYS A 34 9.44 -1.35 -13.42
C LYS A 34 8.80 -2.05 -14.62
N GLY A 35 9.23 -1.73 -15.83
CA GLY A 35 8.71 -2.35 -17.06
C GLY A 35 9.01 -3.84 -17.15
N LEU A 36 10.23 -4.26 -16.77
CA LEU A 36 10.58 -5.67 -16.68
C LEU A 36 9.78 -6.39 -15.59
N LEU A 37 9.57 -5.75 -14.44
CA LEU A 37 8.74 -6.32 -13.36
C LEU A 37 7.30 -6.54 -13.83
N GLU A 38 6.69 -5.54 -14.48
CA GLU A 38 5.34 -5.65 -15.04
C GLU A 38 5.27 -6.78 -16.08
N LYS A 39 6.26 -6.86 -16.99
CA LYS A 39 6.35 -7.93 -18.00
C LYS A 39 6.41 -9.31 -17.35
N ASN A 40 7.30 -9.51 -16.38
CA ASN A 40 7.44 -10.79 -15.67
C ASN A 40 6.15 -11.21 -14.96
N LEU A 41 5.40 -10.26 -14.39
CA LEU A 41 4.11 -10.55 -13.75
C LEU A 41 3.03 -10.94 -14.77
N ARG A 42 3.02 -10.34 -15.96
CA ARG A 42 2.08 -10.70 -17.04
C ARG A 42 2.39 -12.06 -17.67
N GLU A 43 3.67 -12.40 -17.77
CA GLU A 43 4.16 -13.66 -18.35
C GLU A 43 4.33 -14.77 -17.30
N LEU A 44 3.95 -14.52 -16.05
CA LEU A 44 4.08 -15.46 -14.95
C LEU A 44 3.35 -16.76 -15.26
N LYS A 45 4.14 -17.84 -15.42
CA LYS A 45 3.63 -19.20 -15.57
C LYS A 45 3.84 -19.95 -14.27
N LEU A 46 2.78 -20.62 -13.82
CA LEU A 46 2.87 -21.53 -12.69
C LEU A 46 3.63 -22.78 -13.12
N SER A 47 4.55 -23.24 -12.27
CA SER A 47 5.41 -24.39 -12.57
C SER A 47 4.63 -25.70 -12.68
N ASP A 48 3.50 -25.81 -11.96
CA ASP A 48 2.60 -26.95 -12.02
C ASP A 48 1.41 -26.63 -12.93
N SER A 49 1.27 -27.38 -14.02
CA SER A 49 0.18 -27.25 -15.00
C SER A 49 -1.21 -27.54 -14.42
N ASN A 50 -1.30 -28.22 -13.27
CA ASN A 50 -2.56 -28.47 -12.59
C ASN A 50 -3.06 -27.25 -11.81
N VAL A 51 -2.16 -26.32 -11.46
CA VAL A 51 -2.53 -25.10 -10.75
C VAL A 51 -2.91 -24.03 -11.77
N LYS A 52 -4.21 -23.74 -11.86
CA LYS A 52 -4.76 -22.77 -12.82
C LYS A 52 -4.76 -21.33 -12.33
N TYR A 53 -4.75 -21.11 -11.02
CA TYR A 53 -4.98 -19.79 -10.43
C TYR A 53 -4.06 -19.53 -9.23
N ILE A 54 -3.52 -18.32 -9.16
CA ILE A 54 -2.95 -17.76 -7.92
C ILE A 54 -4.07 -17.01 -7.21
N ARG A 55 -4.32 -17.34 -5.94
CA ARG A 55 -5.29 -16.65 -5.09
C ARG A 55 -4.55 -15.93 -3.99
N ILE A 56 -4.67 -14.61 -3.95
CA ILE A 56 -4.05 -13.76 -2.93
C ILE A 56 -5.15 -13.33 -1.96
N LEU A 57 -4.97 -13.63 -0.68
CA LEU A 57 -5.85 -13.15 0.38
C LEU A 57 -5.26 -11.86 0.97
N LEU A 58 -6.03 -10.78 0.93
CA LEU A 58 -5.69 -9.53 1.60
C LEU A 58 -6.60 -9.33 2.82
N ALA A 59 -6.01 -9.36 4.01
CA ALA A 59 -6.71 -9.22 5.28
C ALA A 59 -6.26 -7.96 6.03
N GLY A 60 -7.15 -7.41 6.85
CA GLY A 60 -6.91 -6.17 7.59
C GLY A 60 -8.21 -5.53 8.07
N GLN A 61 -8.11 -4.57 8.98
CA GLN A 61 -9.26 -3.88 9.58
C GLN A 61 -10.10 -3.12 8.54
N VAL A 62 -11.34 -2.77 8.90
CA VAL A 62 -12.17 -1.86 8.08
C VAL A 62 -11.44 -0.52 7.93
N GLY A 63 -11.43 0.04 6.72
CA GLY A 63 -10.69 1.28 6.43
C GLY A 63 -9.18 1.10 6.18
N ALA A 64 -8.60 -0.10 6.35
CA ALA A 64 -7.17 -0.33 6.10
C ALA A 64 -6.73 -0.25 4.61
N GLY A 65 -7.62 0.16 3.70
CA GLY A 65 -7.29 0.37 2.28
C GLY A 65 -7.24 -0.89 1.41
N LYS A 66 -7.82 -2.02 1.85
CA LYS A 66 -7.77 -3.30 1.11
C LYS A 66 -8.31 -3.20 -0.33
N SER A 67 -9.50 -2.64 -0.51
CA SER A 67 -10.09 -2.43 -1.84
C SER A 67 -9.27 -1.43 -2.68
N SER A 68 -8.78 -0.36 -2.05
CA SER A 68 -7.93 0.63 -2.72
C SER A 68 -6.64 0.00 -3.24
N PHE A 69 -6.02 -0.91 -2.49
CA PHE A 69 -4.85 -1.67 -2.94
C PHE A 69 -5.16 -2.50 -4.18
N ILE A 70 -6.29 -3.22 -4.20
CA ILE A 70 -6.72 -4.00 -5.37
C ILE A 70 -6.90 -3.08 -6.60
N ASN A 71 -7.56 -1.94 -6.43
CA ASN A 71 -7.73 -0.95 -7.49
C ASN A 71 -6.39 -0.40 -7.98
N SER A 72 -5.42 -0.15 -7.10
CA SER A 72 -4.08 0.31 -7.51
C SER A 72 -3.38 -0.73 -8.38
N VAL A 73 -3.42 -2.01 -7.98
CA VAL A 73 -2.86 -3.11 -8.77
C VAL A 73 -3.55 -3.21 -10.13
N ASN A 74 -4.88 -3.24 -10.15
CA ASN A 74 -5.65 -3.32 -11.40
C ASN A 74 -5.38 -2.12 -12.31
N SER A 75 -5.23 -0.92 -11.75
CA SER A 75 -4.99 0.30 -12.53
C SER A 75 -3.63 0.27 -13.23
N VAL A 76 -2.60 -0.26 -12.57
CA VAL A 76 -1.27 -0.46 -13.19
C VAL A 76 -1.37 -1.44 -14.36
N PHE A 77 -2.02 -2.59 -14.15
CA PHE A 77 -2.14 -3.61 -15.21
C PHE A 77 -3.09 -3.20 -16.35
N GLN A 78 -4.09 -2.37 -16.10
CA GLN A 78 -4.99 -1.86 -17.14
C GLN A 78 -4.51 -0.54 -17.78
N ARG A 79 -3.46 0.10 -17.23
CA ARG A 79 -2.96 1.42 -17.65
C ARG A 79 -4.02 2.53 -17.65
N ARG A 80 -5.00 2.43 -16.76
CA ARG A 80 -6.07 3.42 -16.54
C ARG A 80 -6.52 3.35 -15.08
N ILE A 81 -7.20 4.39 -14.61
CA ILE A 81 -7.82 4.34 -13.28
C ILE A 81 -8.93 3.28 -13.29
N THR A 82 -8.94 2.42 -12.27
CA THR A 82 -9.94 1.37 -12.07
C THR A 82 -10.56 1.49 -10.68
N THR A 83 -11.86 1.20 -10.58
CA THR A 83 -12.63 1.22 -9.34
C THR A 83 -13.51 -0.02 -9.23
N GLU A 84 -12.97 -1.17 -9.65
CA GLU A 84 -13.70 -2.44 -9.65
C GLU A 84 -13.92 -2.96 -8.22
N ALA A 85 -12.95 -2.73 -7.32
CA ALA A 85 -13.12 -3.01 -5.90
C ALA A 85 -13.73 -1.77 -5.22
N ILE A 86 -14.96 -1.88 -4.73
CA ILE A 86 -15.61 -0.78 -4.01
C ILE A 86 -14.80 -0.49 -2.73
N ALA A 87 -14.36 0.75 -2.61
CA ALA A 87 -13.61 1.26 -1.47
C ALA A 87 -14.41 2.41 -0.86
N ASP A 88 -14.58 2.39 0.46
CA ASP A 88 -15.18 3.48 1.22
C ASP A 88 -14.36 3.72 2.48
N ASN A 89 -14.46 4.93 2.99
CA ASN A 89 -13.77 5.38 4.18
C ASN A 89 -14.56 4.94 5.41
N ALA A 90 -13.85 4.46 6.44
CA ALA A 90 -14.46 3.93 7.67
C ALA A 90 -15.32 4.96 8.44
N GLY A 91 -15.20 6.25 8.10
CA GLY A 91 -16.01 7.32 8.69
C GLY A 91 -17.50 7.30 8.32
N ALA A 92 -17.89 6.60 7.25
CA ALA A 92 -19.30 6.46 6.83
C ALA A 92 -19.91 5.15 7.38
N GLY A 93 -20.20 5.13 8.68
CA GLY A 93 -21.06 4.08 9.27
C GLY A 93 -20.45 2.68 9.41
N GLY A 94 -19.13 2.53 9.35
CA GLY A 94 -18.43 1.27 9.70
C GLY A 94 -18.69 0.09 8.76
N THR A 95 -19.30 0.31 7.59
CA THR A 95 -19.59 -0.76 6.64
C THR A 95 -18.33 -1.18 5.89
N SER A 96 -18.23 -2.45 5.50
CA SER A 96 -17.10 -2.99 4.75
C SER A 96 -17.57 -3.80 3.56
N PHE A 97 -16.93 -3.60 2.41
CA PHE A 97 -17.17 -4.39 1.20
C PHE A 97 -16.34 -5.67 1.13
N THR A 98 -15.37 -5.83 2.05
CA THR A 98 -14.56 -7.04 2.14
C THR A 98 -15.17 -8.04 3.13
N LYS A 99 -15.06 -9.33 2.82
CA LYS A 99 -15.57 -10.41 3.69
C LYS A 99 -14.76 -10.51 4.98
N THR A 100 -15.45 -10.78 6.08
CA THR A 100 -14.82 -11.25 7.32
C THR A 100 -14.31 -12.67 7.09
N VAL A 101 -13.02 -12.89 7.34
CA VAL A 101 -12.39 -14.21 7.30
C VAL A 101 -12.10 -14.61 8.73
N SER A 102 -12.68 -15.73 9.17
CA SER A 102 -12.23 -16.43 10.37
C SER A 102 -11.17 -17.44 9.92
N ILE A 103 -9.98 -17.36 10.51
CA ILE A 103 -8.85 -18.26 10.23
C ILE A 103 -8.78 -19.30 11.33
#